data_AF-A0A7J2ZBS7-F1
#
_entry.id   AF-A0A7J2ZBS7-F1
#
_cell.length_a   1.000
_cell.length_b   1.000
_cell.length_c   1.000
_cell.angle_alpha   90.00
_cell.angle_beta   90.00
_cell.angle_gamma   90.00
#
_symmetry.space_group_name_H-M   'P 1'
#
loop_
_entity.id
_entity.type
_entity.pdbx_description
1 polymer ?
#
loop_
_entity_poly.entity_id
_entity_poly.type
_entity_poly.pdbx_seq_one_letter_code
_entity_poly.pdbx_strand_id
1 'polypeptide(L)'
;MRVKGEHEIYCCGARVSISEKSVEVLSEPMIEYCPLHEALYGAKKIDVEAVRKSVELKIAGFGFCCGNRAFDDKPIVAYGASEMMRVWLEKGLIDCAVVVCEGAGTVITANGRLVQAIGARLTGIVRTSPIPEIIQKIRSEGGIVLDGKSAIIDQVKGVKKALDLGFRRVAVSVAGFKSKAISDIRRFEAEMKADVLIFSVCNTCVGRADVGHIAKADVVCASASKIIQEEIG
;
A
#
# COMPACT_ATOMS: atom_id res chain seq x y z
N MET A 1 17.93 -8.45 -12.58
CA MET A 1 16.86 -7.53 -12.13
C MET A 1 17.55 -6.29 -11.60
N ARG A 2 17.15 -5.09 -12.01
CA ARG A 2 17.77 -3.84 -11.55
C ARG A 2 16.68 -2.88 -11.10
N VAL A 3 16.83 -2.37 -9.88
CA VAL A 3 15.98 -1.30 -9.33
C VAL A 3 16.04 -0.09 -10.26
N LYS A 4 14.92 0.62 -10.42
CA LYS A 4 14.82 1.80 -11.28
C LYS A 4 14.34 3.02 -10.50
N GLY A 5 15.18 4.05 -10.44
CA GLY A 5 14.87 5.28 -9.69
C GLY A 5 15.06 5.12 -8.19
N GLU A 6 14.35 5.96 -7.44
CA GLU A 6 14.43 6.08 -5.98
C GLU A 6 13.08 5.83 -5.32
N HIS A 7 13.10 5.05 -4.24
CA HIS A 7 11.92 4.68 -3.47
C HIS A 7 12.24 4.73 -1.98
N GLU A 8 11.23 5.04 -1.18
CA GLU A 8 11.33 4.93 0.26
C GLU A 8 10.13 4.16 0.79
N ILE A 9 10.38 3.20 1.66
CA ILE A 9 9.36 2.35 2.26
C ILE A 9 9.56 2.26 3.78
N TYR A 10 8.51 1.83 4.46
CA TYR A 10 8.59 1.19 5.76
C TYR A 10 8.60 -0.33 5.59
N CYS A 11 9.53 -0.99 6.28
CA CYS A 11 9.58 -2.44 6.43
C CYS A 11 9.83 -2.76 7.90
N CYS A 12 8.90 -3.46 8.55
CA CYS A 12 8.99 -3.77 9.99
C CYS A 12 9.20 -2.53 10.88
N GLY A 13 8.64 -1.39 10.46
CA GLY A 13 8.80 -0.11 11.15
C GLY A 13 10.08 0.66 10.83
N ALA A 14 11.08 0.03 10.18
CA ALA A 14 12.28 0.69 9.70
C ALA A 14 12.02 1.46 8.40
N ARG A 15 12.57 2.67 8.27
CA ARG A 15 12.63 3.40 7.00
C ARG A 15 13.73 2.79 6.14
N VAL A 16 13.42 2.49 4.89
CA VAL A 16 14.38 1.91 3.95
C VAL A 16 14.38 2.72 2.66
N SER A 17 15.56 3.16 2.24
CA SER A 17 15.81 3.74 0.93
C SER A 17 16.19 2.64 -0.05
N ILE A 18 15.54 2.62 -1.20
CA ILE A 18 15.83 1.69 -2.29
C ILE A 18 16.17 2.51 -3.52
N SER A 19 17.36 2.32 -4.05
CA SER A 19 17.85 3.01 -5.24
C SER A 19 18.55 2.05 -6.19
N GLU A 20 18.93 2.53 -7.37
CA GLU A 20 19.75 1.75 -8.30
C GLU A 20 21.13 1.34 -7.75
N LYS A 21 21.59 2.03 -6.69
CA LYS A 21 22.93 1.85 -6.12
C LYS A 21 22.91 0.88 -4.95
N SER A 22 21.88 0.94 -4.12
CA SER A 22 21.83 0.23 -2.84
C SER A 22 20.43 0.15 -2.25
N VAL A 23 20.27 -0.80 -1.33
CA VAL A 23 19.21 -0.85 -0.32
C VAL A 23 19.83 -0.41 1.00
N GLU A 24 19.35 0.70 1.55
CA GLU A 24 19.87 1.28 2.80
C GLU A 24 18.77 1.39 3.84
N VAL A 25 19.01 0.84 5.02
CA VAL A 25 18.09 0.93 6.16
C VAL A 25 18.44 2.18 6.96
N LEU A 26 17.54 3.15 6.97
CA LEU A 26 17.73 4.51 7.49
C LEU A 26 17.33 4.65 8.96
N SER A 27 16.64 3.65 9.52
CA SER A 27 16.25 3.65 10.93
C SER A 27 16.15 2.23 11.46
N GLU A 28 16.27 2.08 12.78
CA GLU A 28 16.04 0.80 13.45
C GLU A 28 14.61 0.28 13.19
N PRO A 29 14.41 -1.04 13.07
CA PRO A 29 13.08 -1.63 13.07
C PRO A 29 12.40 -1.40 14.41
N MET A 30 11.08 -1.20 14.38
CA MET A 30 10.30 -0.98 15.61
C MET A 30 9.68 -2.26 16.17
N ILE A 31 9.87 -3.38 15.48
CA ILE A 31 9.38 -4.69 15.90
C ILE A 31 10.54 -5.66 15.93
N GLU A 32 10.59 -6.47 16.98
CA GLU A 32 11.65 -7.49 17.14
C GLU A 32 11.26 -8.81 16.47
N TYR A 33 9.96 -9.07 16.32
CA TYR A 33 9.42 -10.31 15.76
C TYR A 33 8.09 -10.08 15.03
N CYS A 34 7.89 -10.80 13.92
CA CYS A 34 6.63 -10.83 13.20
C CYS A 34 6.42 -12.22 12.59
N PRO A 35 5.37 -12.97 12.97
CA PRO A 35 5.11 -14.31 12.44
C PRO A 35 4.99 -14.35 10.92
N LEU A 36 4.36 -13.34 10.32
CA LEU A 36 4.25 -13.24 8.86
C LEU A 36 5.62 -12.99 8.21
N HIS A 37 6.48 -12.17 8.82
CA HIS A 37 7.82 -11.92 8.31
C HIS A 37 8.71 -13.18 8.41
N GLU A 38 8.62 -13.93 9.52
CA GLU A 38 9.31 -15.22 9.64
C GLU A 38 8.82 -16.21 8.57
N ALA A 39 7.50 -16.34 8.37
CA ALA A 39 6.94 -17.25 7.38
C ALA A 39 7.39 -16.92 5.94
N LEU A 40 7.55 -15.62 5.61
CA LEU A 40 7.91 -15.16 4.28
C LEU A 40 9.43 -15.10 4.02
N TYR A 41 10.22 -14.76 5.04
CA TYR A 41 11.65 -14.45 4.88
C TYR A 41 12.58 -15.24 5.81
N GLY A 42 12.03 -16.08 6.70
CA GLY A 42 12.77 -16.97 7.58
C GLY A 42 13.46 -16.29 8.78
N ALA A 43 13.21 -15.00 9.01
CA ALA A 43 13.86 -14.24 10.08
C ALA A 43 13.07 -14.31 11.40
N LYS A 44 13.64 -14.97 12.41
CA LYS A 44 13.10 -15.07 13.78
C LYS A 44 13.31 -13.82 14.63
N LYS A 45 14.30 -13.02 14.29
CA LYS A 45 14.56 -11.71 14.89
C LYS A 45 14.67 -10.69 13.78
N ILE A 46 14.08 -9.52 13.99
CA ILE A 46 14.08 -8.42 13.04
C ILE A 46 15.06 -7.37 13.54
N ASP A 47 16.24 -7.35 12.93
CA ASP A 47 17.24 -6.29 13.04
C ASP A 47 17.44 -5.60 11.68
N VAL A 48 18.35 -4.63 11.62
CA VAL A 48 18.69 -3.89 10.40
C VAL A 48 19.09 -4.81 9.24
N GLU A 49 19.82 -5.90 9.54
CA GLU A 49 20.25 -6.89 8.55
C GLU A 49 19.06 -7.68 8.00
N ALA A 50 18.18 -8.16 8.88
CA ALA A 50 16.98 -8.88 8.51
C ALA A 50 16.04 -8.04 7.65
N VAL A 51 15.89 -6.75 7.97
CA VAL A 51 15.11 -5.80 7.16
C VAL A 51 15.74 -5.62 5.78
N ARG A 52 17.05 -5.37 5.69
CA ARG A 52 17.71 -5.18 4.40
C ARG A 52 17.60 -6.43 3.53
N LYS A 53 17.87 -7.60 4.12
CA LYS A 53 17.78 -8.89 3.44
C LYS A 53 16.36 -9.20 2.97
N SER A 54 15.33 -8.88 3.75
CA SER A 54 13.94 -9.11 3.32
C SER A 54 13.55 -8.24 2.12
N VAL A 55 14.02 -6.98 2.09
CA VAL A 55 13.84 -6.09 0.94
C VAL A 55 14.62 -6.59 -0.28
N GLU A 56 15.88 -7.02 -0.12
CA GLU A 56 16.69 -7.60 -1.20
C GLU A 56 16.07 -8.89 -1.76
N LEU A 57 15.56 -9.77 -0.90
CA LEU A 57 14.83 -10.97 -1.32
C LEU A 57 13.57 -10.61 -2.10
N LYS A 58 12.86 -9.54 -1.71
CA LYS A 58 11.68 -9.05 -2.42
C LYS A 58 12.04 -8.54 -3.82
N ILE A 59 13.15 -7.81 -3.94
CA ILE A 59 13.68 -7.31 -5.21
C ILE A 59 14.09 -8.50 -6.10
N ALA A 60 14.88 -9.44 -5.58
CA ALA A 60 15.39 -10.58 -6.33
C ALA A 60 14.31 -11.59 -6.73
N GLY A 61 13.32 -11.84 -5.86
CA GLY A 61 12.26 -12.81 -6.08
C GLY A 61 11.10 -12.28 -6.93
N PHE A 62 10.74 -11.00 -6.78
CA PHE A 62 9.51 -10.45 -7.35
C PHE A 62 9.72 -9.19 -8.18
N GLY A 63 10.96 -8.71 -8.35
CA GLY A 63 11.23 -7.48 -9.09
C GLY A 63 10.62 -6.24 -8.44
N PHE A 64 10.50 -6.21 -7.11
CA PHE A 64 10.04 -5.02 -6.38
C PHE A 64 10.90 -3.81 -6.76
N CYS A 65 10.27 -2.67 -7.08
CA CYS A 65 10.95 -1.48 -7.60
C CYS A 65 11.76 -1.71 -8.90
N CYS A 66 11.49 -2.76 -9.68
CA CYS A 66 12.16 -3.07 -10.94
C CYS A 66 11.18 -3.03 -12.13
N GLY A 67 11.71 -2.87 -13.36
CA GLY A 67 10.87 -2.91 -14.57
C GLY A 67 10.21 -4.27 -14.83
N ASN A 68 10.75 -5.36 -14.28
CA ASN A 68 10.22 -6.71 -14.41
C ASN A 68 9.41 -7.17 -13.18
N ARG A 69 8.79 -6.21 -12.46
CA ARG A 69 7.95 -6.45 -11.29
C ARG A 69 6.84 -7.46 -11.56
N ALA A 70 6.75 -8.47 -10.71
CA ALA A 70 5.74 -9.51 -10.80
C ALA A 70 4.36 -8.98 -10.41
N PHE A 71 3.34 -9.31 -11.21
CA PHE A 71 1.93 -9.07 -10.92
C PHE A 71 1.27 -10.43 -10.62
N ASP A 72 1.53 -10.98 -9.42
CA ASP A 72 0.97 -12.26 -8.95
C ASP A 72 -0.22 -12.00 -8.02
N ASP A 73 -1.41 -12.40 -8.46
CA ASP A 73 -2.67 -12.20 -7.74
C ASP A 73 -3.01 -13.32 -6.74
N LYS A 74 -2.07 -14.25 -6.48
CA LYS A 74 -2.27 -15.27 -5.45
C LYS A 74 -2.41 -14.63 -4.06
N PRO A 75 -3.36 -15.11 -3.23
CA PRO A 75 -3.50 -14.63 -1.86
C PRO A 75 -2.27 -15.03 -1.03
N ILE A 76 -1.80 -14.12 -0.18
CA ILE A 76 -0.70 -14.41 0.76
C ILE A 76 -1.25 -14.67 2.16
N VAL A 77 -2.30 -13.94 2.53
CA VAL A 77 -3.01 -14.08 3.81
C VAL A 77 -4.50 -14.16 3.54
N ALA A 78 -5.28 -14.67 4.51
CA ALA A 78 -6.72 -14.82 4.33
C ALA A 78 -7.50 -13.50 4.43
N TYR A 79 -6.91 -12.43 4.98
CA TYR A 79 -7.61 -11.21 5.39
C TYR A 79 -6.82 -9.92 5.13
N GLY A 80 -5.96 -9.89 4.11
CA GLY A 80 -5.27 -8.66 3.74
C GLY A 80 -6.22 -7.65 3.07
N ALA A 81 -5.87 -6.36 3.13
CA ALA A 81 -6.70 -5.30 2.55
C ALA A 81 -6.94 -5.53 1.05
N SER A 82 -5.91 -5.91 0.30
CA SER A 82 -6.04 -6.19 -1.13
C SER A 82 -6.82 -7.49 -1.40
N GLU A 83 -6.70 -8.51 -0.55
CA GLU A 83 -7.51 -9.72 -0.66
C GLU A 83 -9.00 -9.42 -0.47
N MET A 84 -9.35 -8.63 0.55
CA MET A 84 -10.73 -8.19 0.79
C MET A 84 -11.27 -7.35 -0.37
N MET A 85 -10.52 -6.33 -0.80
CA MET A 85 -10.91 -5.48 -1.93
C MET A 85 -11.11 -6.28 -3.22
N ARG A 86 -10.25 -7.28 -3.50
CA ARG A 86 -10.41 -8.18 -4.64
C ARG A 86 -11.76 -8.89 -4.59
N VAL A 87 -12.08 -9.54 -3.46
CA VAL A 87 -13.35 -10.26 -3.30
C VAL A 87 -14.53 -9.30 -3.45
N TRP A 88 -14.45 -8.10 -2.87
CA TRP A 88 -15.54 -7.13 -2.94
C TRP A 88 -15.77 -6.58 -4.35
N LEU A 89 -14.71 -6.38 -5.14
CA LEU A 89 -14.81 -6.04 -6.57
C LEU A 89 -15.44 -7.19 -7.36
N GLU A 90 -14.95 -8.42 -7.18
CA GLU A 90 -15.47 -9.61 -7.88
C GLU A 90 -16.94 -9.93 -7.52
N LYS A 91 -17.40 -9.51 -6.33
CA LYS A 91 -18.79 -9.63 -5.89
C LYS A 91 -19.65 -8.40 -6.20
N GLY A 92 -19.09 -7.34 -6.77
CA GLY A 92 -19.82 -6.10 -7.10
C GLY A 92 -20.30 -5.31 -5.88
N LEU A 93 -19.65 -5.49 -4.72
CA LEU A 93 -19.93 -4.73 -3.50
C LEU A 93 -19.34 -3.32 -3.56
N ILE A 94 -18.21 -3.17 -4.25
CA ILE A 94 -17.56 -1.91 -4.58
C ILE A 94 -17.37 -1.84 -6.10
N ASP A 95 -17.29 -0.63 -6.65
CA ASP A 95 -17.15 -0.39 -8.09
C ASP A 95 -15.68 -0.28 -8.51
N CYS A 96 -14.84 0.30 -7.65
CA CYS A 96 -13.41 0.42 -7.88
C CYS A 96 -12.61 0.48 -6.56
N ALA A 97 -11.31 0.29 -6.68
CA ALA A 97 -10.35 0.47 -5.61
C ALA A 97 -9.30 1.51 -5.98
N VAL A 98 -8.88 2.28 -4.97
CA VAL A 98 -7.76 3.22 -5.02
C VAL A 98 -6.65 2.69 -4.10
N VAL A 99 -5.55 2.28 -4.71
CA VAL A 99 -4.41 1.64 -4.04
C VAL A 99 -3.10 2.31 -4.44
N VAL A 100 -1.99 1.87 -3.84
CA VAL A 100 -0.64 2.35 -4.19
C VAL A 100 0.16 1.24 -4.84
N CYS A 101 0.94 1.55 -5.86
CA CYS A 101 1.91 0.63 -6.45
C CYS A 101 3.29 1.30 -6.51
N GLU A 102 4.33 0.61 -6.06
CA GLU A 102 5.71 1.02 -6.34
C GLU A 102 5.91 1.14 -7.85
N GLY A 103 6.58 2.20 -8.30
CA GLY A 103 6.75 2.49 -9.72
C GLY A 103 5.58 3.23 -10.38
N ALA A 104 4.43 3.37 -9.72
CA ALA A 104 3.26 4.05 -10.32
C ALA A 104 2.54 5.03 -9.40
N GLY A 105 2.75 4.98 -8.09
CA GLY A 105 2.06 5.86 -7.14
C GLY A 105 0.62 5.43 -6.93
N THR A 106 -0.31 6.38 -6.91
CA THR A 106 -1.75 6.09 -6.79
C THR A 106 -2.31 5.44 -8.05
N VAL A 107 -3.00 4.32 -7.87
CA VAL A 107 -3.66 3.54 -8.93
C VAL A 107 -5.14 3.40 -8.60
N ILE A 108 -6.00 3.66 -9.59
CA ILE A 108 -7.45 3.44 -9.55
C ILE A 108 -7.76 2.26 -10.47
N THR A 109 -8.50 1.25 -10.02
CA THR A 109 -8.89 0.14 -10.88
C THR A 109 -10.18 -0.54 -10.41
N ALA A 110 -10.97 -1.05 -11.35
CA ALA A 110 -12.08 -1.96 -11.08
C ALA A 110 -11.66 -3.45 -11.17
N ASN A 111 -10.41 -3.73 -11.51
CA ASN A 111 -9.89 -5.08 -11.65
C ASN A 111 -9.37 -5.61 -10.30
N GLY A 112 -10.15 -6.46 -9.63
CA GLY A 112 -9.78 -7.06 -8.34
C GLY A 112 -8.49 -7.88 -8.38
N ARG A 113 -8.18 -8.53 -9.51
CA ARG A 113 -6.92 -9.28 -9.66
C ARG A 113 -5.72 -8.34 -9.67
N LEU A 114 -5.84 -7.19 -10.33
CA LEU A 114 -4.80 -6.16 -10.34
C LEU A 114 -4.60 -5.55 -8.94
N VAL A 115 -5.69 -5.29 -8.20
CA VAL A 115 -5.61 -4.84 -6.80
C VAL A 115 -4.79 -5.80 -5.95
N GLN A 116 -5.10 -7.10 -6.03
CA GLN A 116 -4.35 -8.11 -5.29
C GLN A 116 -2.91 -8.24 -5.78
N ALA A 117 -2.67 -8.27 -7.09
CA ALA A 117 -1.34 -8.34 -7.66
C ALA A 117 -0.45 -7.15 -7.25
N ILE A 118 -1.03 -5.98 -7.01
CA ILE A 118 -0.36 -4.82 -6.44
C ILE A 118 -0.11 -5.03 -4.94
N GLY A 119 -1.18 -5.21 -4.17
CA GLY A 119 -1.17 -5.17 -2.71
C GLY A 119 -0.46 -6.35 -2.04
N ALA A 120 -0.50 -7.55 -2.62
CA ALA A 120 0.07 -8.77 -2.06
C ALA A 120 1.54 -8.59 -1.64
N ARG A 121 2.29 -7.80 -2.41
CA ARG A 121 3.72 -7.59 -2.19
C ARG A 121 4.04 -6.15 -1.81
N LEU A 122 3.05 -5.31 -1.57
CA LEU A 122 3.31 -3.94 -1.16
C LEU A 122 3.63 -3.89 0.34
N THR A 123 4.63 -3.09 0.69
CA THR A 123 4.89 -2.67 2.07
C THR A 123 4.80 -1.15 2.11
N GLY A 124 4.53 -0.56 3.28
CA GLY A 124 4.16 0.85 3.42
C GLY A 124 5.07 1.81 2.66
N ILE A 125 4.67 2.22 1.45
CA ILE A 125 5.51 3.00 0.56
C ILE A 125 5.32 4.49 0.81
N VAL A 126 6.43 5.18 1.07
CA VAL A 126 6.47 6.59 1.46
C VAL A 126 6.60 7.47 0.22
N ARG A 127 7.51 7.10 -0.69
CA ARG A 127 7.66 7.72 -2.02
C ARG A 127 8.17 6.70 -3.04
N THR A 128 7.93 6.98 -4.31
CA THR A 128 8.39 6.15 -5.41
C THR A 128 8.69 6.99 -6.64
N SER A 129 9.64 6.53 -7.44
CA SER A 129 9.88 7.02 -8.80
C SER A 129 8.96 6.31 -9.81
N PRO A 130 8.63 6.93 -10.95
CA PRO A 130 7.89 6.28 -12.03
C PRO A 130 8.73 5.20 -12.71
N ILE A 131 8.14 4.03 -12.93
CA ILE A 131 8.73 2.91 -13.67
C ILE A 131 7.83 2.62 -14.89
N PRO A 132 8.27 2.96 -16.11
CA PRO A 132 7.44 2.86 -17.31
C PRO A 132 6.83 1.48 -17.53
N GLU A 133 7.58 0.41 -17.29
CA GLU A 133 7.09 -0.97 -17.48
C GLU A 133 5.93 -1.31 -16.51
N ILE A 134 6.04 -0.88 -15.24
CA ILE A 134 4.99 -1.07 -14.24
C ILE A 134 3.74 -0.27 -14.63
N ILE A 135 3.91 0.99 -15.02
CA ILE A 135 2.80 1.86 -15.45
C ILE A 135 2.09 1.28 -16.68
N GLN A 136 2.84 0.80 -17.67
CA GLN A 136 2.28 0.17 -18.87
C GLN A 136 1.52 -1.11 -18.53
N LYS A 137 2.06 -1.94 -17.64
CA LYS A 137 1.40 -3.17 -17.17
C LYS A 137 0.10 -2.88 -16.42
N ILE A 138 0.09 -1.89 -15.53
CA ILE A 138 -1.14 -1.44 -14.84
C ILE A 138 -2.20 -1.00 -15.85
N ARG A 139 -1.81 -0.20 -16.85
CA ARG A 139 -2.73 0.29 -17.89
C ARG A 139 -3.28 -0.83 -18.76
N SER A 140 -2.45 -1.80 -19.15
CA SER A 140 -2.91 -2.94 -19.97
C SER A 140 -3.87 -3.87 -19.22
N GLU A 141 -3.86 -3.85 -17.88
CA GLU A 141 -4.81 -4.57 -17.03
C GLU A 141 -6.02 -3.73 -16.59
N GLY A 142 -6.24 -2.57 -17.22
CA GLY A 142 -7.39 -1.71 -16.96
C GLY A 142 -7.25 -0.82 -15.71
N GLY A 143 -6.03 -0.67 -15.19
CA GLY A 143 -5.72 0.29 -14.13
C GLY A 143 -5.43 1.68 -14.66
N ILE A 144 -5.80 2.68 -13.88
CA ILE A 144 -5.57 4.10 -14.14
C ILE A 144 -4.53 4.59 -13.15
N VAL A 145 -3.40 5.06 -13.64
CA VAL A 145 -2.36 5.70 -12.82
C VAL A 145 -2.68 7.18 -12.67
N LEU A 146 -2.76 7.67 -11.43
CA LEU A 146 -3.15 9.05 -11.14
C LEU A 146 -2.23 10.06 -11.82
N ASP A 147 -0.92 9.86 -11.69
CA ASP A 147 0.10 10.63 -12.42
C ASP A 147 1.28 9.73 -12.78
N GLY A 148 1.33 9.30 -14.05
CA GLY A 148 2.40 8.46 -14.56
C GLY A 148 3.75 9.16 -14.77
N LYS A 149 3.82 10.50 -14.61
CA LYS A 149 5.08 11.25 -14.71
C LYS A 149 5.78 11.36 -13.36
N SER A 150 5.04 11.55 -12.28
CA SER A 150 5.61 11.72 -10.94
C SER A 150 5.50 10.46 -10.06
N ALA A 151 4.59 9.54 -10.39
CA ALA A 151 4.21 8.43 -9.53
C ALA A 151 3.79 8.88 -8.11
N ILE A 152 3.08 10.02 -8.04
CA ILE A 152 2.63 10.59 -6.78
C ILE A 152 1.70 9.64 -6.01
N ILE A 153 1.90 9.59 -4.70
CA ILE A 153 1.01 8.89 -3.76
C ILE A 153 0.10 9.93 -3.13
N ASP A 154 -1.13 9.98 -3.60
CA ASP A 154 -2.19 10.89 -3.15
C ASP A 154 -3.54 10.16 -3.21
N GLN A 155 -4.01 9.68 -2.05
CA GLN A 155 -5.25 8.93 -1.94
C GLN A 155 -6.50 9.82 -2.08
N VAL A 156 -6.42 11.06 -1.61
CA VAL A 156 -7.50 12.04 -1.73
C VAL A 156 -7.79 12.32 -3.21
N LYS A 157 -6.75 12.62 -4.00
CA LYS A 157 -6.91 12.82 -5.45
C LYS A 157 -7.27 11.53 -6.17
N GLY A 158 -6.79 10.38 -5.70
CA GLY A 158 -7.18 9.08 -6.23
C GLY A 158 -8.68 8.83 -6.13
N VAL A 159 -9.25 9.01 -4.93
CA VAL A 159 -10.69 8.90 -4.71
C VAL A 159 -11.46 9.93 -5.52
N LYS A 160 -11.03 11.20 -5.51
CA LYS A 160 -11.68 12.24 -6.33
C LYS A 160 -11.71 11.85 -7.82
N LYS A 161 -10.59 11.36 -8.34
CA LYS A 161 -10.51 10.90 -9.74
C LYS A 161 -11.43 9.72 -10.00
N ALA A 162 -11.56 8.78 -9.05
CA ALA A 162 -12.51 7.68 -9.17
C ALA A 162 -13.96 8.17 -9.27
N LEU A 163 -14.35 9.14 -8.45
CA LEU A 163 -15.69 9.75 -8.50
C LEU A 163 -15.93 10.50 -9.81
N ASP A 164 -14.94 11.25 -10.30
CA ASP A 164 -15.00 11.94 -11.60
C ASP A 164 -15.18 10.98 -12.78
N LEU A 165 -14.73 9.72 -12.63
CA LEU A 165 -14.92 8.65 -13.61
C LEU A 165 -16.29 7.97 -13.50
N GLY A 166 -17.13 8.39 -12.55
CA GLY A 166 -18.49 7.89 -12.35
C GLY A 166 -18.62 6.75 -11.36
N PHE A 167 -17.53 6.29 -10.73
CA PHE A 167 -17.62 5.30 -9.65
C PHE A 167 -18.31 5.90 -8.42
N ARG A 168 -19.09 5.10 -7.69
CA ARG A 168 -19.86 5.58 -6.53
C ARG A 168 -19.52 4.85 -5.24
N ARG A 169 -19.17 3.57 -5.33
CA ARG A 169 -18.72 2.73 -4.21
C ARG A 169 -17.23 2.49 -4.37
N VAL A 170 -16.41 3.27 -3.67
CA VAL A 170 -14.94 3.29 -3.86
C VAL A 170 -14.27 2.73 -2.62
N ALA A 171 -13.45 1.69 -2.76
CA ALA A 171 -12.54 1.30 -1.68
C ALA A 171 -11.21 2.03 -1.80
N VAL A 172 -10.60 2.43 -0.68
CA VAL A 172 -9.30 3.12 -0.68
C VAL A 172 -8.41 2.62 0.45
N SER A 173 -7.15 2.31 0.16
CA SER A 173 -6.14 1.99 1.17
C SER A 173 -5.30 3.22 1.51
N VAL A 174 -5.28 3.60 2.78
CA VAL A 174 -4.47 4.70 3.31
C VAL A 174 -3.46 4.16 4.32
N ALA A 175 -2.19 4.44 4.09
CA ALA A 175 -1.15 4.09 5.05
C ALA A 175 -1.27 4.95 6.32
N GLY A 176 -1.02 4.37 7.50
CA GLY A 176 -1.14 5.05 8.80
C GLY A 176 -0.33 6.34 8.90
N PHE A 177 0.90 6.37 8.37
CA PHE A 177 1.73 7.58 8.32
C PHE A 177 1.23 8.66 7.33
N LYS A 178 0.11 8.40 6.63
CA LYS A 178 -0.67 9.34 5.81
C LYS A 178 -2.10 9.48 6.33
N SER A 179 -2.34 9.16 7.61
CA SER A 179 -3.66 9.09 8.26
C SER A 179 -4.56 10.31 7.99
N LYS A 180 -3.99 11.52 7.93
CA LYS A 180 -4.72 12.76 7.61
C LYS A 180 -5.60 12.64 6.36
N ALA A 181 -5.14 11.90 5.34
CA ALA A 181 -5.91 11.66 4.11
C ALA A 181 -7.26 10.98 4.39
N ILE A 182 -7.39 10.15 5.43
CA ILE A 182 -8.66 9.54 5.85
C ILE A 182 -9.67 10.63 6.20
N SER A 183 -9.25 11.62 7.01
CA SER A 183 -10.14 12.72 7.38
C SER A 183 -10.48 13.63 6.20
N ASP A 184 -9.53 13.86 5.30
CA ASP A 184 -9.79 14.64 4.10
C ASP A 184 -10.77 13.91 3.17
N ILE A 185 -10.67 12.58 3.03
CA ILE A 185 -11.61 11.74 2.29
C ILE A 185 -13.03 11.83 2.86
N ARG A 186 -13.17 11.68 4.19
CA ARG A 186 -14.48 11.80 4.86
C ARG A 186 -15.14 13.17 4.68
N ARG A 187 -14.35 14.25 4.56
CA ARG A 187 -14.91 15.60 4.37
C ARG A 187 -15.63 15.73 3.03
N PHE A 188 -15.01 15.29 1.92
CA PHE A 188 -15.64 15.46 0.60
C PHE A 188 -16.55 14.30 0.19
N GLU A 189 -16.46 13.13 0.84
CA GLU A 189 -17.42 12.03 0.67
C GLU A 189 -18.86 12.52 0.87
N ALA A 190 -19.09 13.29 1.94
CA ALA A 190 -20.39 13.87 2.27
C ALA A 190 -20.91 14.82 1.17
N GLU A 191 -20.02 15.57 0.53
CA GLU A 191 -20.37 16.52 -0.54
C GLU A 191 -20.77 15.81 -1.84
N MET A 192 -20.12 14.67 -2.14
CA MET A 192 -20.23 13.99 -3.43
C MET A 192 -21.30 12.88 -3.46
N LYS A 193 -21.96 12.61 -2.33
CA LYS A 193 -22.92 11.50 -2.17
C LYS A 193 -22.34 10.19 -2.69
N ALA A 194 -21.10 9.92 -2.33
CA ALA A 194 -20.39 8.68 -2.63
C ALA A 194 -20.27 7.82 -1.37
N ASP A 195 -20.07 6.53 -1.57
CA ASP A 195 -19.78 5.58 -0.50
C ASP A 195 -18.30 5.21 -0.62
N VAL A 196 -17.48 5.69 0.31
CA VAL A 196 -16.04 5.48 0.30
C VAL A 196 -15.65 4.59 1.47
N LEU A 197 -15.20 3.39 1.13
CA LEU A 197 -14.78 2.37 2.07
C LEU A 197 -13.27 2.48 2.33
N ILE A 198 -12.90 2.98 3.50
CA ILE A 198 -11.53 3.34 3.84
C ILE A 198 -10.87 2.23 4.66
N PHE A 199 -9.75 1.72 4.14
CA PHE A 199 -8.84 0.83 4.84
C PHE A 199 -7.65 1.62 5.37
N SER A 200 -7.41 1.55 6.68
CA SER A 200 -6.16 2.00 7.29
C SER A 200 -5.18 0.84 7.39
N VAL A 201 -4.02 0.97 6.73
CA VAL A 201 -3.01 -0.09 6.63
C VAL A 201 -1.63 0.42 7.03
N CYS A 202 -0.65 -0.48 7.22
CA CYS A 202 0.74 -0.11 7.57
C CYS A 202 0.83 0.78 8.82
N ASN A 203 0.08 0.42 9.87
CA ASN A 203 -0.10 1.25 11.06
C ASN A 203 1.02 1.13 12.09
N THR A 204 2.03 0.28 11.89
CA THR A 204 3.11 0.04 12.86
C THR A 204 3.77 1.34 13.36
N CYS A 205 3.98 2.34 12.49
CA CYS A 205 4.70 3.58 12.81
C CYS A 205 3.83 4.77 13.27
N VAL A 206 2.55 4.53 13.54
CA VAL A 206 1.63 5.62 13.88
C VAL A 206 1.82 6.11 15.31
N GLY A 207 1.63 7.40 15.53
CA GLY A 207 1.60 8.01 16.85
C GLY A 207 0.19 8.37 17.30
N ARG A 208 0.04 8.89 18.54
CA ARG A 208 -1.26 9.34 19.07
C ARG A 208 -1.96 10.38 18.19
N ALA A 209 -1.20 11.24 17.53
CA ALA A 209 -1.75 12.25 16.61
C ALA A 209 -2.48 11.63 15.40
N ASP A 210 -2.11 10.40 15.01
CA ASP A 210 -2.74 9.71 13.88
C ASP A 210 -4.05 9.02 14.26
N VAL A 211 -4.23 8.64 15.54
CA VAL A 211 -5.37 7.81 15.99
C VAL A 211 -6.71 8.46 15.65
N GLY A 212 -6.87 9.76 15.93
CA GLY A 212 -8.11 10.47 15.64
C GLY A 212 -8.46 10.52 14.15
N HIS A 213 -7.46 10.39 13.27
CA HIS A 213 -7.69 10.27 11.83
C HIS A 213 -7.99 8.82 11.43
N ILE A 214 -7.28 7.85 12.00
CA ILE A 214 -7.43 6.41 11.71
C ILE A 214 -8.79 5.88 12.20
N ALA A 215 -9.28 6.36 13.33
CA ALA A 215 -10.59 5.98 13.89
C ALA A 215 -11.79 6.32 12.98
N LYS A 216 -11.56 7.06 11.89
CA LYS A 216 -12.57 7.39 10.88
C LYS A 216 -12.55 6.45 9.67
N ALA A 217 -11.62 5.49 9.62
CA ALA A 217 -11.60 4.42 8.64
C ALA A 217 -12.60 3.33 9.01
N ASP A 218 -13.07 2.58 8.02
CA ASP A 218 -14.05 1.49 8.24
C ASP A 218 -13.36 0.18 8.61
N VAL A 219 -12.17 -0.04 8.05
CA VAL A 219 -11.34 -1.21 8.35
C VAL A 219 -9.96 -0.74 8.77
N VAL A 220 -9.57 -1.09 9.99
CA VAL A 220 -8.25 -0.73 10.54
C VAL A 220 -7.42 -1.99 10.74
N CYS A 221 -6.33 -2.12 9.98
CA CYS A 221 -5.35 -3.18 10.19
C CYS A 221 -4.29 -2.69 11.19
N ALA A 222 -4.43 -3.08 12.46
CA ALA A 222 -3.56 -2.61 13.54
C ALA A 222 -2.06 -2.84 13.31
N SER A 223 -1.70 -3.85 12.50
CA SER A 223 -0.29 -4.24 12.30
C SER A 223 0.36 -4.53 13.66
N ALA A 224 1.59 -4.07 13.89
CA ALA A 224 2.25 -4.21 15.19
C ALA A 224 2.09 -2.98 16.10
N SER A 225 1.11 -2.10 15.83
CA SER A 225 0.91 -0.89 16.62
C SER A 225 0.09 -1.16 17.87
N LYS A 226 0.75 -1.06 19.03
CA LYS A 226 0.09 -1.17 20.34
C LYS A 226 -0.96 -0.08 20.55
N ILE A 227 -0.67 1.16 20.13
CA ILE A 227 -1.59 2.30 20.29
C ILE A 227 -2.91 2.03 19.54
N ILE A 228 -2.83 1.46 18.33
CA ILE A 228 -4.04 1.15 17.56
C ILE A 228 -4.83 0.01 18.21
N GLN A 229 -4.16 -1.04 18.69
CA GLN A 229 -4.81 -2.14 19.40
C GLN A 229 -5.53 -1.68 20.67
N GLU A 230 -4.95 -0.71 21.39
CA GLU A 230 -5.52 -0.20 22.65
C GLU A 230 -6.65 0.82 22.42
N GLU A 231 -6.50 1.72 21.45
CA GLU A 231 -7.43 2.85 21.27
C GLU A 231 -8.53 2.60 20.24
N ILE A 232 -8.38 1.63 19.33
CA ILE A 232 -9.36 1.31 18.28
C ILE A 232 -9.93 -0.10 18.45
N GLY A 233 -9.07 -1.07 18.77
CA GLY A 233 -9.40 -2.51 18.85
C GLY A 233 -8.76 -3.31 17.72
#